data_AF-A0A353D376-F1
#
_entry.id   AF-A0A353D376-F1
#
_cell.length_a   1.000
_cell.length_b   1.000
_cell.length_c   1.000
_cell.angle_alpha   90.00
_cell.angle_beta   90.00
_cell.angle_gamma   90.00
#
_symmetry.space_group_name_H-M   'P 1'
#
loop_
_entity.id
_entity.type
_entity.pdbx_description
1 polymer ?
#
loop_
_entity_poly.entity_id
_entity_poly.type
_entity_poly.pdbx_seq_one_letter_code
_entity_poly.pdbx_strand_id
1 'polypeptide(L)'
;LDVSLLADNLLAPVLGIEDPRRDTRIDFVGGIRGLAELEKRVDSGEMAAAFSMHPTRMEDLMAVADAGEVMPPKSTWFEPKLADGLVSLVLD
;
A
#
# COMPACT_ATOMS: atom_id res chain seq x y z
N LEU A 1 -3.72 10.96 2.52
CA LEU A 1 -2.92 10.18 1.55
C LEU A 1 -3.85 9.60 0.48
N ASP A 2 -3.40 9.46 -0.76
CA ASP A 2 -4.24 8.96 -1.88
C ASP A 2 -4.82 7.57 -1.64
N VAL A 3 -4.06 6.71 -0.94
CA VAL A 3 -4.54 5.38 -0.52
C VAL A 3 -5.77 5.45 0.40
N SER A 4 -5.86 6.48 1.25
CA SER A 4 -7.03 6.71 2.09
C SER A 4 -8.22 7.11 1.24
N LEU A 5 -8.01 7.97 0.23
CA LEU A 5 -9.07 8.35 -0.70
C LEU A 5 -9.63 7.13 -1.43
N LEU A 6 -8.77 6.22 -1.90
CA LEU A 6 -9.20 4.96 -2.53
C LEU A 6 -10.00 4.10 -1.55
N ALA A 7 -9.52 3.94 -0.31
CA ALA A 7 -10.18 3.13 0.70
C ALA A 7 -11.56 3.69 1.08
N ASP A 8 -11.62 4.98 1.41
CA ASP A 8 -12.78 5.65 1.98
C ASP A 8 -13.88 5.96 0.96
N ASN A 9 -13.52 6.12 -0.32
CA ASN A 9 -14.47 6.50 -1.38
C ASN A 9 -14.82 5.35 -2.33
N LEU A 10 -14.00 4.30 -2.41
CA LEU A 10 -14.23 3.19 -3.35
C LEU A 10 -14.23 1.83 -2.67
N LEU A 11 -13.15 1.45 -1.98
CA LEU A 11 -13.01 0.08 -1.46
C LEU A 11 -14.12 -0.25 -0.45
N ALA A 12 -14.30 0.58 0.57
CA ALA A 12 -15.33 0.34 1.58
C ALA A 12 -16.75 0.63 1.06
N PRO A 13 -17.09 1.84 0.57
CA PRO A 13 -18.49 2.19 0.28
C PRO A 13 -19.05 1.54 -0.99
N VAL A 14 -18.21 1.21 -1.98
CA VAL A 14 -18.67 0.69 -3.28
C VAL A 14 -18.36 -0.80 -3.42
N LEU A 15 -17.16 -1.24 -3.05
CA LEU A 15 -16.73 -2.63 -3.21
C LEU A 15 -16.97 -3.49 -1.95
N GLY A 16 -17.31 -2.86 -0.83
CA GLY A 16 -17.57 -3.52 0.45
C GLY A 16 -16.32 -4.15 1.07
N ILE A 17 -15.13 -3.63 0.76
CA ILE A 17 -13.84 -4.08 1.31
C ILE A 17 -13.51 -3.15 2.48
N GLU A 18 -13.98 -3.52 3.68
CA GLU A 18 -13.83 -2.68 4.89
C GLU A 18 -12.43 -2.76 5.49
N ASP A 19 -11.86 -3.96 5.59
CA ASP A 19 -10.49 -4.17 6.07
C ASP A 19 -9.66 -4.90 5.01
N PRO A 20 -8.81 -4.17 4.24
CA PRO A 20 -7.99 -4.78 3.21
C PRO A 20 -6.89 -5.70 3.75
N ARG A 21 -6.69 -5.78 5.08
CA ARG A 21 -5.78 -6.75 5.71
C ARG A 21 -6.41 -8.14 5.86
N ARG A 22 -7.75 -8.24 5.77
CA ARG A 22 -8.51 -9.45 6.09
C ARG A 22 -9.40 -9.91 4.94
N ASP A 23 -9.78 -9.01 4.03
CA ASP A 23 -10.60 -9.35 2.87
C ASP A 23 -9.77 -10.10 1.82
N THR A 24 -10.22 -11.30 1.43
CA THR A 24 -9.53 -12.14 0.44
C THR A 24 -9.75 -11.68 -1.01
N ARG A 25 -10.64 -10.69 -1.25
CA ARG A 25 -10.92 -10.14 -2.59
C ARG A 25 -9.93 -9.07 -3.02
N ILE A 26 -9.01 -8.66 -2.15
CA ILE A 26 -7.95 -7.70 -2.45
C ILE A 26 -6.58 -8.34 -2.22
N ASP A 27 -5.67 -8.13 -3.17
CA ASP A 27 -4.28 -8.58 -3.06
C ASP A 27 -3.33 -7.47 -3.53
N PHE A 28 -2.06 -7.57 -3.14
CA PHE A 28 -1.05 -6.54 -3.33
C PHE A 28 0.15 -7.09 -4.10
N VAL A 29 0.49 -6.40 -5.19
CA VAL A 29 1.71 -6.65 -5.93
C VAL A 29 2.84 -5.83 -5.32
N GLY A 30 3.94 -6.49 -4.96
CA GLY A 30 5.13 -5.83 -4.43
C GLY A 30 5.81 -4.95 -5.48
N GLY A 31 6.40 -3.83 -5.05
CA GLY A 31 6.96 -2.79 -5.92
C GLY A 31 7.92 -3.30 -7.00
N ILE A 32 8.77 -4.28 -6.66
CA ILE A 32 9.74 -4.90 -7.59
C ILE A 32 9.10 -5.53 -8.85
N ARG A 33 7.84 -5.98 -8.76
CA ARG A 33 7.13 -6.58 -9.90
C ARG A 33 6.50 -5.52 -10.81
N GLY A 34 6.21 -4.34 -10.27
CA GLY A 34 5.71 -3.18 -11.01
C GLY A 34 4.34 -3.40 -11.67
N LEU A 35 4.04 -2.53 -12.65
CA LEU A 35 2.75 -2.48 -13.34
C LEU A 35 2.46 -3.72 -14.19
N ALA A 36 3.50 -4.34 -14.78
CA ALA A 36 3.34 -5.49 -15.66
C ALA A 36 2.67 -6.69 -14.96
N GLU A 37 2.96 -6.89 -13.67
CA GLU A 37 2.29 -7.95 -12.89
C GLU A 37 0.83 -7.59 -12.57
N LEU A 38 0.51 -6.30 -12.36
CA LEU A 38 -0.87 -5.87 -12.17
C LEU A 38 -1.70 -6.11 -13.43
N GLU A 39 -1.18 -5.72 -14.59
CA GLU A 39 -1.81 -5.94 -15.91
C GLU A 39 -2.05 -7.43 -16.13
N LYS A 40 -1.02 -8.25 -15.93
CA LYS A 40 -1.09 -9.71 -16.10
C LYS A 40 -2.21 -10.36 -15.27
N ARG A 41 -2.42 -9.93 -14.02
CA ARG A 41 -3.46 -10.50 -13.14
C ARG A 41 -4.88 -10.09 -13.54
N VAL A 42 -5.04 -8.92 -14.14
CA VAL A 42 -6.33 -8.49 -14.68
C VAL A 42 -6.61 -9.22 -16.00
N ASP A 43 -5.62 -9.27 -16.90
CA ASP A 43 -5.75 -9.91 -18.21
C ASP A 43 -5.96 -11.42 -18.12
N SER A 44 -5.42 -12.08 -17.08
CA SER A 44 -5.63 -13.50 -16.82
C SER A 44 -7.03 -13.81 -16.26
N GLY A 45 -7.76 -12.81 -15.80
CA GLY A 45 -9.03 -12.96 -15.07
C GLY A 45 -8.87 -13.39 -13.62
N GLU A 46 -7.65 -13.42 -13.06
CA GLU A 46 -7.42 -13.67 -11.63
C GLU A 46 -8.04 -12.57 -10.77
N MET A 47 -7.91 -11.31 -11.21
CA MET A 47 -8.46 -10.13 -10.55
C MET A 47 -9.36 -9.36 -11.51
N ALA A 48 -10.42 -8.73 -10.98
CA ALA A 48 -11.36 -7.96 -11.81
C ALA A 48 -10.82 -6.58 -12.23
N ALA A 49 -9.95 -5.97 -11.42
CA ALA A 49 -9.34 -4.67 -11.67
C ALA A 49 -8.05 -4.52 -10.85
N ALA A 50 -7.20 -3.59 -11.28
CA ALA A 50 -6.00 -3.21 -10.56
C ALA A 50 -5.95 -1.69 -10.37
N PHE A 51 -5.42 -1.26 -9.22
CA PHE A 51 -5.17 0.15 -8.91
C PHE A 51 -3.67 0.36 -8.74
N SER A 52 -3.12 1.35 -9.43
CA SER A 52 -1.78 1.85 -9.19
C SER A 52 -1.86 3.30 -8.74
N MET A 53 -1.01 3.67 -7.80
CA MET A 53 -0.99 5.00 -7.19
C MET A 53 0.43 5.52 -7.16
N HIS A 54 0.56 6.85 -7.20
CA HIS A 54 1.86 7.48 -7.08
C HIS A 54 2.49 7.15 -5.71
N PRO A 55 3.82 7.00 -5.66
CA PRO A 55 4.50 6.76 -4.40
C PRO A 55 4.24 7.95 -3.46
N THR A 56 3.88 7.63 -2.21
CA THR A 56 3.75 8.64 -1.16
C THR A 56 5.07 9.40 -1.02
N ARG A 57 5.01 10.73 -0.97
CA ARG A 57 6.22 11.55 -0.83
C ARG A 57 6.79 11.39 0.58
N MET A 58 8.11 11.54 0.71
CA MET A 58 8.76 11.52 2.03
C MET A 58 8.20 12.60 2.96
N GLU A 59 7.90 13.79 2.43
CA GLU A 59 7.28 14.89 3.18
C GLU A 59 5.94 14.47 3.81
N ASP A 60 5.08 13.78 3.06
CA ASP A 60 3.78 13.31 3.57
C ASP A 60 3.95 12.24 4.65
N LEU A 61 4.94 11.35 4.47
CA LEU A 61 5.26 10.33 5.47
C LEU A 61 5.75 10.95 6.77
N MET A 62 6.64 11.94 6.69
CA MET A 62 7.14 12.66 7.86
C MET A 62 6.01 13.42 8.57
N ALA A 63 5.12 14.07 7.81
CA ALA A 63 3.99 14.80 8.37
C ALA A 63 3.02 13.89 9.16
N VAL A 64 2.75 12.67 8.68
CA VAL A 64 1.93 11.68 9.41
C VAL A 64 2.61 11.25 10.70
N ALA A 65 3.93 11.03 10.67
CA ALA A 65 4.70 10.66 11.87
C ALA A 65 4.74 11.80 12.90
N ASP A 66 4.96 13.04 12.46
CA ASP A 66 4.97 14.23 13.32
C ASP A 66 3.60 14.49 13.96
N ALA A 67 2.51 14.10 13.30
CA ALA A 67 1.15 14.15 13.84
C ALA A 67 0.83 13.04 14.85
N GLY A 68 1.74 12.07 15.07
CA GLY A 68 1.50 10.91 15.92
C GLY A 68 0.47 9.92 15.34
N GLU A 69 0.22 10.00 14.04
CA GLU A 69 -0.72 9.15 13.33
C GLU A 69 -0.04 7.90 12.73
N VAL A 70 -0.86 6.94 12.29
CA VAL A 70 -0.38 5.70 11.66
C VAL A 70 -0.67 5.74 10.17
N MET A 71 0.33 5.41 9.37
CA MET A 71 0.17 5.27 7.93
C MET A 71 -0.95 4.26 7.60
N PRO A 72 -1.83 4.57 6.64
CA PRO A 72 -2.81 3.61 6.16
C PRO A 72 -2.14 2.29 5.71
N PRO A 73 -2.80 1.14 5.88
CA PRO A 73 -2.21 -0.12 5.47
C PRO A 73 -1.80 -0.11 4.00
N LYS A 74 -0.59 -0.63 3.72
CA LYS A 74 -0.05 -0.83 2.36
C LYS A 74 0.08 0.47 1.53
N SER A 75 0.23 1.61 2.20
CA SER A 75 0.43 2.93 1.59
C SER A 75 1.81 3.16 0.97
N THR A 76 2.81 2.39 1.38
CA THR A 76 4.23 2.56 1.01
C THR A 76 4.93 1.22 0.87
N TRP A 77 5.90 1.16 -0.06
CA TRP A 77 6.81 0.03 -0.23
C TRP A 77 8.25 0.54 -0.12
N PHE A 78 9.02 -0.03 0.81
CA PHE A 78 10.42 0.34 1.04
C PHE A 78 11.38 -0.68 0.42
N GLU A 79 12.41 -0.18 -0.26
CA GLU A 79 13.50 -0.98 -0.79
C GLU A 79 14.88 -0.41 -0.38
N PRO A 80 15.82 -1.28 0.04
CA PRO A 80 15.63 -2.69 0.37
C PRO A 80 14.69 -2.84 1.58
N LYS A 81 13.99 -3.98 1.68
CA LYS A 81 13.34 -4.31 2.95
C LYS A 81 14.42 -4.31 4.03
N LEU A 82 14.16 -3.63 5.15
CA LEU A 82 15.05 -3.67 6.31
C LEU A 82 15.39 -5.13 6.58
N ALA A 83 16.68 -5.44 6.68
CA ALA A 83 17.10 -6.80 6.98
C ALA A 83 16.57 -7.14 8.37
N ASP A 84 15.54 -7.98 8.44
CA ASP A 84 14.97 -8.51 9.68
C ASP A 84 16.11 -9.20 10.45
N GLY A 85 16.68 -8.50 11.42
CA GLY A 85 17.88 -8.92 12.15
C GLY A 85 18.93 -7.83 12.38
N LEU A 86 18.86 -6.68 11.71
CA LEU A 86 19.75 -5.55 11.98
C LEU A 86 19.12 -4.63 13.04
N VAL A 87 19.80 -4.43 14.18
CA VAL A 87 19.39 -3.45 15.19
C VAL A 87 19.37 -2.06 14.54
N SER A 88 18.18 -1.51 14.30
CA SER A 88 18.00 -0.13 13.85
C SER A 88 18.02 0.78 15.07
N LEU A 89 19.21 1.12 15.54
CA LEU A 89 19.41 2.26 16.43
C LEU A 89 20.86 2.74 16.30
N VAL A 90 21.03 3.94 15.77
CA VAL A 90 22.02 4.85 16.33
C VAL A 90 21.30 6.17 16.56
N LEU A 91 20.84 6.37 17.80
CA LEU A 91 20.56 7.70 18.31
C LEU A 91 21.72 8.00 19.27
N ASP A 92 22.52 8.96 18.82
CA ASP A 92 23.71 9.59 19.41
C ASP A 92 24.96 8.72 19.66
#